data_AF-A0A1G6QAG7-F1
#
_entry.id   AF-A0A1G6QAG7-F1
#
_cell.length_a   1.000
_cell.length_b   1.000
_cell.length_c   1.000
_cell.angle_alpha   90.00
_cell.angle_beta   90.00
_cell.angle_gamma   90.00
#
_symmetry.space_group_name_H-M   'P 1'
#
loop_
_entity.id
_entity.type
_entity.pdbx_description
1 polymer ?
#
loop_
_entity_poly.entity_id
_entity_poly.type
_entity_poly.pdbx_seq_one_letter_code
_entity_poly.pdbx_strand_id
1 'polypeptide(L)'
;MQEPFDIEIGPINYSVFPEGNDSYTIFKEGKEYIQIQKDTSSIWLKMDYKTELPIFEEDEEVNAIGQAIEKYVPEEDEDDSNEFIVD
;
A
#
# COMPACT_ATOMS: atom_id res chain seq x y z
N MET A 1 7.20 -9.03 -5.95
CA MET A 1 6.84 -8.22 -4.77
C MET A 1 6.84 -6.78 -5.23
N GLN A 2 5.78 -6.03 -4.92
CA GLN A 2 5.72 -4.60 -5.26
C GLN A 2 6.66 -3.84 -4.32
N GLU A 3 7.38 -2.86 -4.85
CA GLU A 3 8.24 -1.99 -4.03
C GLU A 3 7.40 -1.08 -3.13
N PRO A 4 7.93 -0.60 -1.99
CA PRO A 4 7.25 0.40 -1.19
C PRO A 4 6.96 1.67 -2.00
N PHE A 5 5.83 2.30 -1.72
CA PHE A 5 5.39 3.49 -2.44
C PHE A 5 4.64 4.44 -1.50
N ASP A 6 4.52 5.70 -1.91
CA ASP A 6 3.78 6.71 -1.17
C ASP A 6 2.39 6.93 -1.78
N ILE A 7 1.42 7.22 -0.92
CA ILE A 7 0.07 7.67 -1.28
C ILE A 7 -0.29 8.92 -0.51
N GLU A 8 -1.11 9.77 -1.10
CA GLU A 8 -1.58 11.01 -0.49
C GLU A 8 -3.11 10.96 -0.33
N ILE A 9 -3.60 11.26 0.88
CA ILE A 9 -5.03 11.33 1.18
C ILE A 9 -5.29 12.66 1.87
N GLY A 10 -5.83 13.61 1.11
CA GLY A 10 -5.98 14.99 1.58
C GLY A 10 -4.60 15.60 1.88
N PRO A 11 -4.34 16.14 3.09
CA PRO A 11 -3.05 16.70 3.47
C PRO A 11 -2.08 15.69 4.10
N ILE A 12 -2.44 14.40 4.16
CA ILE A 12 -1.66 13.37 4.87
C ILE A 12 -0.94 12.49 3.86
N ASN A 13 0.36 12.31 4.07
CA ASN A 13 1.20 11.42 3.29
C ASN A 13 1.42 10.11 4.07
N TYR A 14 1.17 9.00 3.39
CA TYR A 14 1.40 7.66 3.90
C TYR A 14 2.44 6.97 3.05
N SER A 15 3.32 6.21 3.70
CA SER A 15 4.19 5.26 3.02
C SER A 15 3.63 3.85 3.20
N VAL A 16 3.49 3.14 2.10
CA VAL A 16 2.89 1.80 2.01
C VAL A 16 4.00 0.79 1.77
N PHE A 17 4.10 -0.20 2.65
CA PHE A 17 5.05 -1.30 2.54
C PHE A 17 4.28 -2.61 2.29
N PRO A 18 4.26 -3.12 1.05
CA PRO A 18 3.63 -4.40 0.74
C PRO A 18 4.37 -5.57 1.40
N GLU A 19 3.65 -6.44 2.09
CA GLU A 19 4.22 -7.63 2.78
C GLU A 19 3.88 -8.94 2.07
N GLY A 20 2.98 -8.89 1.08
CA GLY A 20 2.42 -10.05 0.38
C GLY A 20 1.09 -10.51 1.00
N ASN A 21 0.40 -11.43 0.32
CA ASN A 21 -0.95 -11.90 0.70
C ASN A 21 -1.95 -10.76 0.95
N ASP A 22 -1.88 -9.72 0.11
CA ASP A 22 -2.67 -8.50 0.21
C ASP A 22 -2.61 -7.80 1.58
N SER A 23 -1.49 -7.98 2.30
CA SER A 23 -1.17 -7.29 3.54
C SER A 23 -0.16 -6.16 3.32
N TYR A 24 -0.35 -5.07 4.06
CA TYR A 24 0.43 -3.85 3.95
C TYR A 24 0.70 -3.25 5.32
N THR A 25 1.94 -2.87 5.58
CA THR A 25 2.29 -2.03 6.72
C THR A 25 2.29 -0.57 6.28
N ILE A 26 1.59 0.27 7.03
CA ILE A 26 1.35 1.68 6.70
C ILE A 26 2.12 2.55 7.70
N PHE A 27 2.88 3.49 7.16
CA PHE A 27 3.52 4.55 7.92
C PHE A 27 2.77 5.87 7.67
N LYS A 28 2.55 6.64 8.73
CA LYS A 28 1.92 7.96 8.68
C LYS A 28 2.92 8.98 9.20
N GLU A 29 3.27 9.96 8.36
CA GLU A 29 4.27 11.00 8.70
C GLU A 29 5.60 10.41 9.22
N GLY A 30 6.07 9.32 8.58
CA GLY A 30 7.33 8.66 8.90
C GLY A 30 7.31 7.78 10.15
N LYS A 31 6.15 7.52 10.75
CA LYS A 31 5.98 6.60 11.88
C LYS A 31 5.10 5.43 11.50
N GLU A 32 5.49 4.22 11.91
CA GLU A 32 4.65 3.04 11.76
C GLU A 32 3.30 3.31 12.43
N TYR A 33 2.23 3.07 11.69
CA TYR A 33 0.89 3.49 12.08
C TYR A 33 -0.04 2.30 12.28
N ILE A 34 -0.27 1.53 11.21
CA ILE A 34 -1.18 0.38 11.21
C ILE A 34 -0.73 -0.65 10.19
N GLN A 35 -1.16 -1.89 10.38
CA GLN A 35 -1.14 -2.91 9.34
C GLN A 35 -2.57 -3.15 8.87
N ILE A 36 -2.75 -3.28 7.56
CA ILE A 36 -4.04 -3.53 6.93
C ILE A 36 -3.94 -4.71 5.97
N GLN A 37 -5.07 -5.38 5.75
CA GLN A 37 -5.21 -6.48 4.80
C GLN A 37 -6.45 -6.29 3.95
N LYS A 38 -6.35 -6.61 2.67
CA LYS A 38 -7.52 -6.73 1.80
C LYS A 38 -8.18 -8.09 2.02
N ASP A 39 -9.39 -8.10 2.57
CA ASP A 39 -10.14 -9.34 2.86
C ASP A 39 -10.92 -9.82 1.63
N THR A 40 -11.63 -8.89 0.98
CA THR A 40 -12.35 -9.13 -0.27
C THR A 40 -12.10 -7.99 -1.25
N SER A 41 -12.66 -8.07 -2.46
CA SER A 41 -12.46 -7.04 -3.49
C SER A 41 -12.80 -5.61 -3.08
N SER A 42 -13.52 -5.38 -1.98
CA SER A 42 -13.95 -4.04 -1.56
C SER A 42 -13.84 -3.78 -0.06
N ILE A 43 -13.27 -4.71 0.71
CA ILE A 43 -13.18 -4.60 2.17
C ILE A 43 -11.72 -4.61 2.59
N TRP A 44 -11.35 -3.59 3.35
CA TRP A 44 -10.04 -3.44 3.96
C TRP A 44 -10.18 -3.56 5.47
N LEU A 45 -9.39 -4.45 6.06
CA LEU A 45 -9.43 -4.74 7.49
C LEU A 45 -8.13 -4.28 8.14
N LYS A 46 -8.25 -3.75 9.35
CA LYS A 46 -7.11 -3.50 10.22
C LYS A 46 -6.64 -4.82 10.84
N MET A 47 -5.33 -4.98 11.03
CA MET A 47 -4.75 -6.11 11.74
C MET A 47 -4.46 -5.76 13.20
N ASP A 48 -4.73 -6.70 14.11
CA ASP A 48 -4.28 -6.60 15.50
C ASP A 48 -2.81 -6.99 15.62
N TYR A 49 -1.97 -6.05 16.06
CA TYR A 49 -0.52 -6.23 16.14
C TYR A 49 -0.05 -7.33 17.12
N LYS A 50 -0.89 -7.78 18.05
CA LYS A 50 -0.52 -8.81 19.04
C LYS A 50 -0.86 -10.21 18.56
N THR A 51 -2.01 -10.33 17.92
CA THR A 51 -2.60 -11.61 17.54
C THR A 51 -2.46 -11.90 16.06
N GLU A 52 -2.09 -10.91 15.25
CA GLU A 52 -1.99 -10.98 13.79
C GLU A 52 -3.34 -11.38 13.16
N LEU A 53 -4.45 -11.08 13.83
CA LEU A 53 -5.80 -11.35 13.37
C LEU A 53 -6.47 -10.09 12.82
N PRO A 54 -7.32 -10.20 11.79
CA PRO A 54 -8.10 -9.08 11.31
C PRO A 54 -9.13 -8.64 12.34
N ILE A 55 -9.25 -7.33 12.50
CA ILE A 55 -10.26 -6.66 13.32
C ILE A 55 -11.43 -6.29 12.39
N PHE A 56 -12.59 -6.89 12.66
CA PHE A 56 -13.82 -6.65 11.91
C PHE A 56 -14.57 -5.42 12.45
N GLU A 57 -14.06 -4.24 12.10
CA GLU A 57 -14.65 -2.95 12.43
C GLU A 57 -14.59 -2.03 11.19
N GLU A 58 -15.62 -1.20 10.99
CA GLU A 58 -15.57 -0.18 9.94
C GLU A 58 -14.58 0.92 10.35
N ASP A 59 -13.58 1.15 9.52
CA ASP A 59 -12.60 2.22 9.70
C ASP A 59 -12.49 3.00 8.39
N GLU A 60 -12.99 4.24 8.40
CA GLU A 60 -13.02 5.11 7.22
C GLU A 60 -11.61 5.40 6.68
N GLU A 61 -10.62 5.54 7.57
CA GLU A 61 -9.23 5.82 7.20
C GLU A 61 -8.59 4.58 6.56
N VAL A 62 -8.79 3.40 7.13
CA VAL A 62 -8.34 2.11 6.55
C VAL A 62 -8.93 1.91 5.16
N ASN A 63 -10.23 2.16 4.99
CA ASN A 63 -10.89 2.04 3.68
C ASN A 63 -10.35 3.06 2.67
N ALA A 64 -10.10 4.31 3.09
CA ALA A 64 -9.51 5.33 2.22
C ALA A 64 -8.08 4.96 1.78
N ILE A 65 -7.26 4.46 2.70
CA ILE A 65 -5.91 3.96 2.41
C ILE A 65 -5.98 2.81 1.41
N GLY A 66 -6.85 1.83 1.67
CA GLY A 66 -7.05 0.70 0.77
C GLY A 66 -7.43 1.10 -0.64
N GLN A 67 -8.39 2.02 -0.80
CA GLN A 67 -8.77 2.54 -2.11
C GLN A 67 -7.66 3.30 -2.81
N ALA A 68 -6.80 4.01 -2.07
CA ALA A 68 -5.65 4.69 -2.64
C ALA A 68 -4.58 3.69 -3.13
N ILE A 69 -4.35 2.61 -2.38
CA ILE A 69 -3.48 1.49 -2.79
C ILE A 69 -3.97 0.87 -4.10
N GLU A 70 -5.28 0.62 -4.26
CA GLU A 70 -5.81 0.04 -5.51
C GLU A 70 -5.68 0.97 -6.73
N LYS A 71 -5.65 2.28 -6.49
CA LYS A 71 -5.51 3.29 -7.54
C LYS A 71 -4.05 3.58 -7.87
N TYR A 72 -3.11 3.13 -7.04
CA TYR A 72 -1.69 3.33 -7.28
C TYR A 72 -1.28 2.57 -8.54
N VAL A 73 -0.74 3.32 -9.49
CA VAL A 73 -0.10 2.79 -10.69
C VAL A 73 1.39 3.10 -10.53
N PRO A 74 2.27 2.08 -10.48
CA PRO A 74 3.71 2.33 -10.50
C PRO A 74 4.05 3.17 -11.73
N GLU A 75 4.84 4.23 -11.57
CA GLU A 75 5.42 4.87 -12.75
C GLU A 75 6.33 3.84 -13.42
N GLU A 76 6.16 3.63 -14.74
CA GLU A 76 7.08 2.79 -15.49
C GLU A 76 8.43 3.51 -15.51
N ASP A 77 9.46 2.89 -14.92
CA ASP A 77 10.83 3.36 -15.07
C ASP A 77 11.16 3.42 -16.57
N GLU A 78 11.30 4.61 -17.14
CA GLU A 78 11.79 4.82 -18.51
C GLU A 78 13.30 4.50 -18.58
N ASP A 79 13.72 3.27 -18.28
CA ASP A 79 15.13 2.86 -18.36
C ASP A 79 15.25 1.40 -18.82
N ASP A 80 15.20 1.18 -20.14
CA ASP A 80 16.02 0.17 -20.86
C ASP A 80 15.72 0.15 -22.39
N SER A 81 15.78 1.30 -23.06
CA SER A 81 15.78 1.39 -24.53
C SER A 81 17.04 2.06 -25.05
N ASN A 82 18.21 1.48 -24.77
CA ASN A 82 19.42 1.79 -25.54
C ASN A 82 19.85 0.55 -26.32
N GLU A 83 19.12 0.29 -27.41
CA GLU A 83 19.50 -0.66 -28.46
C GLU A 83 20.85 -0.20 -29.04
N PHE A 84 21.93 -0.85 -28.63
CA PHE A 84 23.26 -0.64 -29.19
C PHE A 84 23.28 -1.22 -30.61
N ILE A 85 22.94 -0.40 -31.60
CA ILE A 85 23.20 -0.74 -33.00
C ILE A 85 24.71 -0.62 -33.22
N VAL A 86 25.39 -1.76 -33.33
CA VAL A 86 26.76 -1.83 -33.85
C VAL A 86 26.68 -1.86 -35.37
N ASP A 87 27.18 -0.81 -36.02
CA ASP A 87 27.42 -0.72 -37.48
C ASP A 87 28.62 -1.60 -37.88
#